data_AF-A0A183HHS0-F1
#
_entry.id   AF-A0A183HHS0-F1
#
_cell.length_a   1.000
_cell.length_b   1.000
_cell.length_c   1.000
_cell.angle_alpha   90.00
_cell.angle_beta   90.00
_cell.angle_gamma   90.00
#
_symmetry.space_group_name_H-M   'P 1'
#
loop_
_entity.id
_entity.type
_entity.pdbx_description
1 polymer ?
#
loop_
_entity_poly.entity_id
_entity_poly.type
_entity_poly.pdbx_seq_one_letter_code
_entity_poly.pdbx_strand_id
1 'polypeptide(L)'
;MHEDCNHLCDKLNALIKEGEEVLNDAEAFPTIYTTTLDAFVSPLEVATEMLKTMPENEDVAIRLNETVKNAKIVQANLSHHANLWSQFVVERDNATDQLETKRKPLDEIGNKQIRSYEQVADDLDKLKKAAEELNDLRDLMIKLQSISEQLDPLEAAYADVRFYDVDVEQTQQQYENLISSMNSELQDENILNESAQQLSRELEYLNSKLSVKPIIREQLEEMLNHQLPPLQAQLQSLQTEDDKTKRTRKHVDRVSQPAIETLTEQLNHICLLVKQQLDNLAKAESQEKAMIMRMELEKLQTEPYDEEILMKFEEQLQQLDAEDENMQTLTVEVEKLRANKIERDAIEKEIKIKLAELLNRMNVIRTNLSSMMEEEESEKGETTKDKRALPEIDEQINAFESALNETVGEILPSMNELISRSHQESINLPSLQFELENTQKFVEKCKKKLDEKLAEKEQMRIMQSELAKLEEKI
;
A
#
# COMPACT_ATOMS: atom_id res chain seq x y z
N MET A 1 -61.75 93.52 -33.78
CA MET A 1 -60.76 93.78 -32.71
C MET A 1 -61.13 93.08 -31.40
N HIS A 2 -62.23 93.42 -30.73
CA HIS A 2 -62.65 92.67 -29.51
C HIS A 2 -63.00 91.20 -29.77
N GLU A 3 -63.68 90.90 -30.87
CA GLU A 3 -64.05 89.54 -31.27
C GLU A 3 -62.81 88.70 -31.63
N ASP A 4 -61.86 89.29 -32.36
CA ASP A 4 -60.57 88.66 -32.69
C ASP A 4 -59.73 88.38 -31.42
N CYS A 5 -59.76 89.29 -30.45
CA CYS A 5 -59.07 89.13 -29.17
C CYS A 5 -59.71 88.02 -28.32
N ASN A 6 -61.04 87.94 -28.27
CA ASN A 6 -61.74 86.87 -27.56
C ASN A 6 -61.47 85.51 -28.19
N HIS A 7 -61.50 85.41 -29.53
CA HIS A 7 -61.14 84.19 -30.25
C HIS A 7 -59.70 83.75 -29.97
N LEU A 8 -58.77 84.71 -29.86
CA LEU A 8 -57.38 84.42 -29.52
C LEU A 8 -57.20 83.94 -28.08
N CYS A 9 -57.93 84.54 -27.12
CA CYS A 9 -58.00 84.06 -25.74
C CYS A 9 -58.54 82.63 -25.68
N ASP A 10 -59.62 82.32 -26.41
CA ASP A 10 -60.21 80.97 -26.44
C ASP A 10 -59.22 79.94 -27.01
N LYS A 11 -58.53 80.31 -28.10
CA LYS A 11 -57.48 79.46 -28.70
C LYS A 11 -56.31 79.21 -27.74
N LEU A 12 -55.83 80.25 -27.07
CA LEU A 12 -54.75 80.11 -26.09
C LEU A 12 -55.18 79.30 -24.86
N ASN A 13 -56.42 79.48 -24.37
CA ASN A 13 -56.97 78.70 -23.27
C ASN A 13 -57.12 77.21 -23.64
N ALA A 14 -57.51 76.90 -24.88
CA ALA A 14 -57.54 75.53 -25.36
C ALA A 14 -56.14 74.89 -25.39
N LEU A 15 -55.14 75.63 -25.86
CA LEU A 15 -53.74 75.17 -25.87
C LEU A 15 -53.16 75.02 -24.45
N ILE A 16 -53.48 75.95 -23.54
CA ILE A 16 -53.11 75.83 -22.11
C ILE A 16 -53.64 74.52 -21.55
N LYS A 17 -54.92 74.23 -21.77
CA LYS A 17 -55.55 73.00 -21.30
C LYS A 17 -54.91 71.76 -21.91
N GLU A 18 -54.67 71.75 -23.22
CA GLU A 18 -54.00 70.65 -23.91
C GLU A 18 -52.57 70.44 -23.39
N GLY A 19 -51.82 71.52 -23.18
CA GLY A 19 -50.47 71.47 -22.63
C GLY A 19 -50.43 70.95 -21.19
N GLU A 20 -51.39 71.35 -20.36
CA GLU A 20 -51.54 70.81 -19.00
C GLU A 20 -51.96 69.34 -19.02
N GLU A 21 -52.88 68.94 -19.90
CA GLU A 21 -53.27 67.53 -20.07
C GLU A 21 -52.06 66.68 -20.46
N VAL A 22 -51.26 67.13 -21.43
CA VAL A 22 -50.03 66.47 -21.87
C VAL A 22 -48.97 66.38 -20.76
N LEU A 23 -48.75 67.45 -19.99
CA LEU A 23 -47.76 67.46 -18.91
C LEU A 23 -48.13 66.53 -17.74
N ASN A 24 -49.41 66.24 -17.55
CA ASN A 24 -49.91 65.37 -16.49
C ASN A 24 -50.25 63.95 -16.97
N ASP A 25 -50.07 63.65 -18.25
CA ASP A 25 -50.34 62.34 -18.83
C ASP A 25 -49.11 61.43 -18.70
N ALA A 26 -49.23 60.41 -17.87
CA ALA A 26 -48.18 59.41 -17.64
C ALA A 26 -47.89 58.55 -18.88
N GLU A 27 -48.87 58.38 -19.76
CA GLU A 27 -48.77 57.56 -20.97
C GLU A 27 -48.47 58.41 -22.23
N ALA A 28 -48.18 59.70 -22.05
CA ALA A 28 -47.88 60.60 -23.14
C ALA A 28 -46.70 60.09 -23.99
N PHE A 29 -46.86 60.13 -25.32
CA PHE A 29 -45.74 59.91 -26.23
C PHE A 29 -44.79 61.12 -26.14
N PRO A 30 -43.51 60.98 -25.75
CA PRO A 30 -42.68 62.13 -25.38
C PRO A 30 -42.45 63.18 -26.49
N THR A 31 -42.61 62.81 -27.76
CA THR A 31 -42.58 63.74 -28.89
C THR A 31 -43.74 64.75 -28.88
N ILE A 32 -44.80 64.47 -28.12
CA ILE A 32 -45.96 65.35 -27.98
C ILE A 32 -45.58 66.67 -27.29
N TYR A 33 -44.62 66.67 -26.36
CA TYR A 33 -44.17 67.91 -25.70
C TYR A 33 -43.65 68.94 -26.71
N THR A 34 -42.89 68.50 -27.71
CA THR A 34 -42.37 69.37 -28.78
C THR A 34 -43.50 69.80 -29.73
N THR A 35 -44.39 68.87 -30.07
CA THR A 35 -45.52 69.16 -30.98
C THR A 35 -46.48 70.18 -30.37
N THR A 36 -46.85 70.01 -29.10
CA THR A 36 -47.72 70.94 -28.37
C THR A 36 -47.00 72.27 -28.11
N LEU A 37 -45.70 72.25 -27.80
CA LEU A 37 -44.88 73.46 -27.68
C LEU A 37 -44.91 74.32 -28.97
N ASP A 38 -44.74 73.69 -30.13
CA ASP A 38 -44.75 74.37 -31.43
C ASP A 38 -46.13 75.00 -31.74
N ALA A 39 -47.22 74.38 -31.27
CA ALA A 39 -48.58 74.91 -31.43
C ALA A 39 -48.81 76.26 -30.71
N PHE A 40 -48.03 76.57 -29.67
CA PHE A 40 -48.08 77.86 -28.96
C PHE A 40 -47.42 79.02 -29.72
N VAL A 41 -46.49 78.75 -30.63
CA VAL A 41 -45.62 79.77 -31.26
C VAL A 41 -46.44 80.84 -31.98
N SER A 42 -47.24 80.44 -32.97
CA SER A 42 -48.01 81.39 -33.78
C SER A 42 -49.09 82.15 -32.98
N PRO A 43 -49.91 81.50 -32.12
CA PRO A 43 -50.90 82.22 -31.30
C PRO A 43 -50.28 83.23 -30.33
N LEU A 44 -49.14 82.92 -29.71
CA LEU A 44 -48.45 83.83 -28.79
C LEU A 44 -47.83 85.04 -29.50
N GLU A 45 -47.29 84.85 -30.71
CA GLU A 45 -46.79 85.95 -31.55
C GLU A 45 -47.92 86.92 -31.89
N VAL A 46 -49.06 86.40 -32.39
CA VAL A 46 -50.24 87.21 -32.74
C VAL A 46 -50.77 87.95 -31.51
N ALA A 47 -50.82 87.29 -30.35
CA ALA A 47 -51.30 87.91 -29.11
C ALA A 47 -50.37 89.03 -28.63
N THR A 48 -49.06 88.82 -28.75
CA THR A 48 -48.06 89.82 -28.36
C THR A 48 -48.10 91.06 -29.27
N GLU A 49 -48.27 90.88 -30.57
CA GLU A 49 -48.45 92.01 -31.51
C GLU A 49 -49.76 92.76 -31.27
N MET A 50 -50.86 92.04 -31.01
CA MET A 50 -52.16 92.66 -30.74
C MET A 50 -52.11 93.51 -29.46
N LEU A 51 -51.49 93.02 -28.38
CA LEU A 51 -51.31 93.75 -27.13
C LEU A 51 -50.52 95.06 -27.27
N LYS A 52 -49.61 95.19 -28.26
CA LYS A 52 -48.88 96.45 -28.53
C LYS A 52 -49.78 97.56 -29.08
N THR A 53 -50.90 97.18 -29.70
CA THR A 53 -51.80 98.11 -30.40
C THR A 53 -53.03 98.50 -29.60
N MET A 54 -53.30 97.80 -28.48
CA MET A 54 -54.49 98.01 -27.66
C MET A 54 -54.20 98.91 -26.44
N PRO A 55 -55.19 99.71 -25.98
CA PRO A 55 -55.06 100.48 -24.74
C PRO A 55 -54.97 99.56 -23.51
N GLU A 56 -53.96 99.78 -22.66
CA GLU A 56 -53.66 98.90 -21.50
C GLU A 56 -54.80 98.80 -20.46
N ASN A 57 -55.73 99.77 -20.43
CA ASN A 57 -56.82 99.86 -19.44
C ASN A 57 -58.12 99.15 -19.89
N GLU A 58 -58.09 98.45 -21.02
CA GLU A 58 -59.27 97.76 -21.56
C GLU A 58 -59.38 96.34 -20.98
N ASP A 59 -60.56 95.97 -20.45
CA ASP A 59 -60.79 94.65 -19.81
C ASP A 59 -60.40 93.46 -20.70
N VAL A 60 -60.53 93.63 -22.02
CA VAL A 60 -60.18 92.62 -23.02
C VAL A 60 -58.66 92.50 -23.19
N ALA A 61 -57.92 93.61 -23.12
CA ALA A 61 -56.46 93.63 -23.14
C ALA A 61 -55.85 93.05 -21.84
N ILE A 62 -56.45 93.34 -20.68
CA ILE A 62 -56.05 92.78 -19.38
C ILE A 62 -56.17 91.24 -19.42
N ARG A 63 -57.31 90.73 -19.89
CA ARG A 63 -57.59 89.30 -20.01
C ARG A 63 -56.63 88.60 -20.97
N LEU A 64 -56.41 89.16 -22.16
CA LEU A 64 -55.46 88.59 -23.13
C LEU A 64 -54.04 88.56 -22.54
N ASN A 65 -53.62 89.61 -21.83
CA ASN A 65 -52.31 89.65 -21.19
C ASN A 65 -52.15 88.58 -20.10
N GLU A 66 -53.20 88.30 -19.31
CA GLU A 66 -53.21 87.22 -18.33
C GLU A 66 -53.14 85.84 -19.01
N THR A 67 -53.97 85.60 -20.03
CA THR A 67 -53.92 84.35 -20.82
C THR A 67 -52.55 84.15 -21.48
N VAL A 68 -51.92 85.20 -22.02
CA VAL A 68 -50.56 85.14 -22.58
C VAL A 68 -49.53 84.77 -21.53
N LYS A 69 -49.64 85.29 -20.29
CA LYS A 69 -48.75 84.90 -19.19
C LYS A 69 -48.88 83.42 -18.85
N ASN A 70 -50.11 82.91 -18.72
CA ASN A 70 -50.37 81.51 -18.42
C ASN A 70 -49.89 80.59 -19.55
N ALA A 71 -50.18 80.96 -20.81
CA ALA A 71 -49.68 80.23 -21.98
C ALA A 71 -48.15 80.18 -22.03
N LYS A 72 -47.45 81.26 -21.68
CA LYS A 72 -45.98 81.26 -21.59
C LYS A 72 -45.44 80.36 -20.48
N ILE A 73 -46.15 80.22 -19.35
CA ILE A 73 -45.78 79.30 -18.27
C ILE A 73 -45.88 77.85 -18.77
N VAL A 74 -47.01 77.48 -19.37
CA VAL A 74 -47.20 76.12 -19.93
C VAL A 74 -46.20 75.85 -21.05
N GLN A 75 -45.97 76.82 -21.94
CA GLN A 75 -44.96 76.73 -23.00
C GLN A 75 -43.55 76.49 -22.44
N ALA A 76 -43.17 77.20 -21.37
CA ALA A 76 -41.87 76.99 -20.71
C ALA A 76 -41.74 75.60 -20.09
N ASN A 77 -42.80 75.08 -19.47
CA ASN A 77 -42.82 73.73 -18.89
C ASN A 77 -42.73 72.64 -19.97
N LEU A 78 -43.45 72.78 -21.09
CA LEU A 78 -43.36 71.89 -22.23
C LEU A 78 -41.95 71.90 -22.85
N SER A 79 -41.35 73.08 -22.99
CA SER A 79 -39.97 73.21 -23.45
C SER A 79 -38.98 72.54 -22.50
N HIS A 80 -39.18 72.70 -21.19
CA HIS A 80 -38.35 72.03 -20.19
C HIS A 80 -38.45 70.50 -20.30
N HIS A 81 -39.67 69.94 -20.37
CA HIS A 81 -39.88 68.50 -20.52
C HIS A 81 -39.32 67.96 -21.84
N ALA A 82 -39.49 68.67 -22.96
CA ALA A 82 -38.90 68.29 -24.25
C ALA A 82 -37.36 68.23 -24.19
N ASN A 83 -36.74 69.20 -23.50
CA ASN A 83 -35.29 69.23 -23.30
C ASN A 83 -34.82 68.11 -22.36
N LEU A 84 -35.54 67.85 -21.26
CA LEU A 84 -35.24 66.74 -20.34
C LEU A 84 -35.36 65.39 -21.04
N TRP A 85 -36.41 65.18 -21.85
CA TRP A 85 -36.57 63.97 -22.64
C TRP A 85 -35.41 63.77 -23.63
N SER A 86 -34.99 64.84 -24.30
CA SER A 86 -33.84 64.78 -25.22
C SER A 86 -32.54 64.39 -24.48
N GLN A 87 -32.33 64.92 -23.27
CA GLN A 87 -31.20 64.52 -22.42
C GLN A 87 -31.33 63.07 -21.97
N PHE A 88 -32.51 62.63 -21.55
CA PHE A 88 -32.78 61.26 -21.14
C PHE A 88 -32.40 60.26 -22.24
N VAL A 89 -32.86 60.50 -23.47
CA VAL A 89 -32.56 59.63 -24.62
C VAL A 89 -31.06 59.53 -24.87
N VAL A 90 -30.33 60.66 -24.86
CA VAL A 90 -28.87 60.65 -25.06
C VAL A 90 -28.16 59.86 -23.96
N GLU A 91 -28.55 60.03 -22.70
CA GLU A 91 -27.94 59.30 -21.59
C GLU A 91 -28.30 57.81 -21.61
N ARG A 92 -29.53 57.46 -22.01
CA ARG A 92 -29.99 56.08 -22.11
C ARG A 92 -29.22 55.34 -23.20
N ASP A 93 -29.07 55.96 -24.37
CA ASP A 93 -28.34 55.38 -25.49
C ASP A 93 -26.85 55.21 -25.12
N ASN A 94 -26.24 56.20 -24.46
CA ASN A 94 -24.89 56.11 -23.92
C ASN A 94 -24.74 54.98 -22.88
N ALA A 95 -25.70 54.84 -21.96
CA ALA A 95 -25.69 53.77 -20.96
C ALA A 95 -25.80 52.39 -21.61
N THR A 96 -26.65 52.26 -22.63
CA THR A 96 -26.80 51.02 -23.41
C THR A 96 -25.51 50.67 -24.15
N ASP A 97 -24.87 51.63 -24.81
CA ASP A 97 -23.58 51.42 -25.51
C ASP A 97 -22.45 51.02 -24.56
N GLN A 98 -22.44 51.60 -23.35
CA GLN A 98 -21.47 51.23 -22.32
C GLN A 98 -21.71 49.83 -21.79
N LEU A 99 -22.96 49.46 -21.50
CA LEU A 99 -23.32 48.11 -21.09
C LEU A 99 -22.91 47.07 -22.14
N GLU A 100 -23.21 47.33 -23.42
CA GLU A 100 -22.81 46.44 -24.52
C GLU A 100 -21.29 46.31 -24.64
N THR A 101 -20.55 47.40 -24.43
CA THR A 101 -19.08 47.35 -24.39
C THR A 101 -18.58 46.51 -23.22
N LYS A 102 -19.20 46.62 -22.05
CA LYS A 102 -18.89 45.81 -20.87
C LYS A 102 -19.35 44.34 -21.01
N ARG A 103 -20.21 44.00 -21.97
CA ARG A 103 -20.59 42.60 -22.26
C ARG A 103 -19.59 41.85 -23.12
N LYS A 104 -18.83 42.53 -23.98
CA LYS A 104 -17.88 41.89 -24.92
C LYS A 104 -16.97 40.82 -24.27
N PRO A 105 -16.39 41.02 -23.07
CA PRO A 105 -15.58 39.97 -22.44
C PRO A 105 -16.34 38.68 -22.14
N LEU A 106 -17.64 38.75 -21.79
CA LEU A 106 -18.48 37.56 -21.59
C LEU A 106 -18.58 36.74 -22.86
N ASP A 107 -18.84 37.38 -23.99
CA ASP A 107 -18.98 36.71 -25.27
C ASP A 107 -17.63 36.19 -25.78
N GLU A 108 -16.59 37.03 -25.70
CA GLU A 108 -15.26 36.69 -26.20
C GLU A 108 -14.61 35.55 -25.42
N ILE A 109 -14.84 35.47 -24.09
CA ILE A 109 -14.25 34.44 -23.23
C ILE A 109 -15.18 33.24 -23.08
N GLY A 110 -16.48 33.48 -22.93
CA GLY A 110 -17.49 32.43 -22.76
C GLY A 110 -17.60 31.50 -23.97
N ASN A 111 -17.38 32.01 -25.18
CA ASN A 111 -17.43 31.23 -26.41
C ASN A 111 -16.09 30.57 -26.80
N LYS A 112 -15.01 30.77 -26.02
CA LYS A 112 -13.74 30.09 -26.31
C LYS A 112 -13.88 28.59 -26.09
N GLN A 113 -13.21 27.85 -26.96
CA GLN A 113 -13.02 26.41 -26.76
C GLN A 113 -12.17 26.13 -25.51
N ILE A 114 -12.16 24.86 -25.13
CA ILE A 114 -11.29 24.31 -24.08
C ILE A 114 -9.83 24.71 -24.36
N ARG A 115 -9.12 25.15 -23.32
CA ARG A 115 -7.78 25.73 -23.41
C ARG A 115 -6.97 25.48 -22.14
N SER A 116 -5.66 25.77 -22.15
CA SER A 116 -4.77 25.41 -21.04
C SER A 116 -5.15 26.10 -19.72
N TYR A 117 -4.71 25.51 -18.60
CA TYR A 117 -4.91 26.05 -17.25
C TYR A 117 -4.51 27.53 -17.16
N GLU A 118 -3.32 27.88 -17.67
CA GLU A 118 -2.78 29.24 -17.63
C GLU A 118 -3.64 30.21 -18.44
N GLN A 119 -4.11 29.78 -19.62
CA GLN A 119 -4.97 30.60 -20.47
C GLN A 119 -6.34 30.85 -19.83
N VAL A 120 -6.91 29.86 -19.14
CA VAL A 120 -8.16 30.03 -18.39
C VAL A 120 -7.94 30.93 -17.18
N ALA A 121 -6.82 30.82 -16.46
CA ALA A 121 -6.50 31.69 -15.33
C ALA A 121 -6.37 33.16 -15.75
N ASP A 122 -5.68 33.43 -16.86
CA ASP A 122 -5.57 34.79 -17.43
C ASP A 122 -6.94 35.34 -17.87
N ASP A 123 -7.77 34.50 -18.49
CA ASP A 123 -9.13 34.90 -18.88
C ASP A 123 -10.03 35.14 -17.67
N LEU A 124 -9.87 34.36 -16.60
CA LEU A 124 -10.60 34.54 -15.35
C LEU A 124 -10.25 35.89 -14.69
N ASP A 125 -8.98 36.30 -14.72
CA ASP A 125 -8.55 37.61 -14.22
C ASP A 125 -9.17 38.75 -15.04
N LYS A 126 -9.18 38.62 -16.37
CA LYS A 126 -9.86 39.58 -17.25
C LYS A 126 -11.36 39.67 -16.98
N LEU A 127 -12.04 38.54 -16.77
CA LEU A 127 -13.47 38.51 -16.44
C LEU A 127 -13.74 39.18 -15.09
N LYS A 128 -12.92 38.90 -14.07
CA LYS A 128 -13.06 39.54 -12.74
C LYS A 128 -12.90 41.04 -12.85
N LYS A 129 -11.88 41.50 -13.56
CA LYS A 129 -11.67 42.94 -13.81
C LYS A 129 -12.85 43.55 -14.57
N ALA A 130 -13.33 42.91 -15.63
CA ALA A 130 -14.48 43.40 -16.39
C ALA A 130 -15.79 43.45 -15.56
N ALA A 131 -15.99 42.47 -14.67
CA ALA A 131 -17.11 42.44 -13.73
C ALA A 131 -17.00 43.57 -12.68
N GLU A 132 -15.80 43.90 -12.22
CA GLU A 132 -15.58 45.04 -11.33
C GLU A 132 -15.88 46.37 -12.03
N GLU A 133 -15.46 46.51 -13.28
CA GLU A 133 -15.74 47.69 -14.11
C GLU A 133 -17.23 47.86 -14.44
N LEU A 134 -18.07 46.85 -14.21
CA LEU A 134 -19.53 46.97 -14.34
C LEU A 134 -20.12 47.91 -13.28
N ASN A 135 -19.42 48.11 -12.16
CA ASN A 135 -19.83 49.08 -11.14
C ASN A 135 -19.82 50.52 -11.66
N ASP A 136 -19.05 50.82 -12.71
CA ASP A 136 -19.02 52.15 -13.35
C ASP A 136 -20.41 52.54 -13.90
N LEU A 137 -21.28 51.56 -14.19
CA LEU A 137 -22.63 51.80 -14.70
C LEU A 137 -23.59 52.35 -13.64
N ARG A 138 -23.23 52.28 -12.35
CA ARG A 138 -24.07 52.80 -11.25
C ARG A 138 -24.26 54.31 -11.34
N ASP A 139 -23.23 55.05 -11.72
CA ASP A 139 -23.32 56.51 -11.84
C ASP A 139 -24.27 56.92 -12.98
N LEU A 140 -24.26 56.15 -14.09
CA LEU A 140 -25.20 56.33 -15.20
C LEU A 140 -26.63 56.01 -14.77
N MET A 141 -26.82 54.94 -14.00
CA MET A 141 -28.13 54.56 -13.46
C MET A 141 -28.72 55.66 -12.56
N ILE A 142 -27.92 56.22 -11.65
CA ILE A 142 -28.35 57.34 -10.79
C ILE A 142 -28.75 58.55 -11.62
N LYS A 143 -27.98 58.86 -12.68
CA LYS A 143 -28.27 59.98 -13.57
C LYS A 143 -29.59 59.77 -14.35
N LEU A 144 -29.79 58.57 -14.90
CA LEU A 144 -31.01 58.22 -15.62
C LEU A 144 -32.24 58.28 -14.71
N GLN A 145 -32.13 57.76 -13.49
CA GLN A 145 -33.20 57.82 -12.49
C GLN A 145 -33.53 59.28 -12.12
N SER A 146 -32.52 60.12 -11.92
CA SER A 146 -32.73 61.55 -11.61
C SER A 146 -33.44 62.30 -12.74
N ILE A 147 -33.15 61.96 -14.00
CA ILE A 147 -33.83 62.59 -15.15
C ILE A 147 -35.25 62.03 -15.29
N SER A 148 -35.49 60.74 -15.07
CA SER A 148 -36.84 60.16 -15.10
C SER A 148 -37.75 60.74 -14.01
N GLU A 149 -37.22 60.98 -12.82
CA GLU A 149 -37.95 61.63 -11.72
C GLU A 149 -38.32 63.09 -12.04
N GLN A 150 -37.49 63.79 -12.83
CA GLN A 150 -37.80 65.14 -13.31
C GLN A 150 -38.82 65.16 -14.47
N LEU A 151 -39.04 64.02 -15.12
CA LEU A 151 -40.03 63.82 -16.17
C LEU A 151 -41.36 63.28 -15.63
N ASP A 152 -41.52 63.17 -14.32
CA ASP A 152 -42.76 62.70 -13.68
C ASP A 152 -43.98 63.48 -14.19
N PRO A 153 -45.08 62.80 -14.59
CA PRO A 153 -45.39 61.38 -14.35
C PRO A 153 -45.07 60.42 -15.53
N LEU A 154 -44.18 60.76 -16.46
CA LEU A 154 -43.95 59.99 -17.69
C LEU A 154 -43.44 58.56 -17.43
N GLU A 155 -44.31 57.56 -17.66
CA GLU A 155 -44.02 56.15 -17.38
C GLU A 155 -42.97 55.57 -18.34
N ALA A 156 -42.88 56.08 -19.57
CA ALA A 156 -41.90 55.62 -20.56
C ALA A 156 -40.45 55.78 -20.05
N ALA A 157 -40.15 56.89 -19.36
CA ALA A 157 -38.81 57.13 -18.81
C ALA A 157 -38.52 56.14 -17.66
N TYR A 158 -39.46 55.93 -16.74
CA TYR A 158 -39.31 54.95 -15.66
C TYR A 158 -39.18 53.51 -16.18
N ALA A 159 -39.93 53.15 -17.22
CA ALA A 159 -39.85 51.83 -17.84
C ALA A 159 -38.46 51.55 -18.41
N ASP A 160 -37.89 52.48 -19.19
CA ASP A 160 -36.54 52.36 -19.75
C ASP A 160 -35.48 52.20 -18.66
N VAL A 161 -35.58 52.97 -17.57
CA VAL A 161 -34.68 52.85 -16.40
C VAL A 161 -34.77 51.48 -15.75
N ARG A 162 -35.98 50.95 -15.53
CA ARG A 162 -36.18 49.61 -14.95
C ARG A 162 -35.65 48.51 -15.88
N PHE A 163 -35.85 48.62 -17.19
CA PHE A 163 -35.32 47.65 -18.14
C PHE A 163 -33.80 47.65 -18.13
N TYR A 164 -33.17 48.83 -18.11
CA TYR A 164 -31.72 48.95 -18.03
C TYR A 164 -31.17 48.36 -16.72
N ASP A 165 -31.80 48.62 -15.57
CA ASP A 165 -31.41 48.06 -14.27
C ASP A 165 -31.37 46.53 -14.30
N VAL A 166 -32.47 45.92 -14.77
CA VAL A 166 -32.58 44.47 -14.94
C VAL A 166 -31.51 43.94 -15.90
N ASP A 167 -31.20 44.68 -16.97
CA ASP A 167 -30.20 44.29 -17.96
C ASP A 167 -28.77 44.29 -17.37
N VAL A 168 -28.47 45.27 -16.51
CA VAL A 168 -27.22 45.34 -15.73
C VAL A 168 -27.13 44.18 -14.74
N GLU A 169 -28.19 43.92 -13.96
CA GLU A 169 -28.23 42.80 -13.00
C GLU A 169 -28.05 41.45 -13.69
N GLN A 170 -28.72 41.22 -14.83
CA GLN A 170 -28.56 40.00 -15.62
C GLN A 170 -27.14 39.83 -16.13
N THR A 171 -26.51 40.92 -16.59
CA THR A 171 -25.12 40.90 -17.05
C THR A 171 -24.17 40.57 -15.90
N GLN A 172 -24.38 41.16 -14.73
CA GLN A 172 -23.61 40.85 -13.53
C GLN A 172 -23.74 39.36 -13.15
N GLN A 173 -24.96 38.81 -13.18
CA GLN A 173 -25.19 37.40 -12.91
C GLN A 173 -24.50 36.48 -13.94
N GLN A 174 -24.45 36.88 -15.22
CA GLN A 174 -23.72 36.14 -16.25
C GLN A 174 -22.21 36.11 -15.96
N TYR A 175 -21.63 37.22 -15.53
CA TYR A 175 -20.25 37.28 -15.06
C TYR A 175 -20.01 36.34 -13.89
N GLU A 176 -20.83 36.41 -12.84
CA GLU A 176 -20.70 35.56 -11.65
C GLU A 176 -20.78 34.08 -11.99
N ASN A 177 -21.70 33.69 -12.87
CA ASN A 177 -21.88 32.31 -13.32
C ASN A 177 -20.66 31.81 -14.09
N LEU A 178 -20.16 32.60 -15.05
CA LEU A 178 -19.00 32.21 -15.86
C LEU A 178 -17.72 32.15 -15.03
N ILE A 179 -17.50 33.15 -14.16
CA ILE A 179 -16.38 33.19 -13.22
C ILE A 179 -16.41 31.98 -12.30
N SER A 180 -17.57 31.66 -11.71
CA SER A 180 -17.73 30.51 -10.81
C SER A 180 -17.47 29.18 -11.53
N SER A 181 -18.00 29.01 -12.74
CA SER A 181 -17.79 27.83 -13.58
C SER A 181 -16.30 27.62 -13.89
N MET A 182 -15.62 28.65 -14.40
CA MET A 182 -14.19 28.59 -14.73
C MET A 182 -13.32 28.37 -13.48
N ASN A 183 -13.65 29.03 -12.37
CA ASN A 183 -12.89 28.90 -11.13
C ASN A 183 -13.03 27.50 -10.52
N SER A 184 -14.22 26.88 -10.59
CA SER A 184 -14.43 25.49 -10.18
C SER A 184 -13.60 24.54 -11.04
N GLU A 185 -13.62 24.69 -12.37
CA GLU A 185 -12.83 23.80 -13.25
C GLU A 185 -11.31 23.95 -13.02
N LEU A 186 -10.82 25.17 -12.74
CA LEU A 186 -9.42 25.41 -12.38
C LEU A 186 -9.06 24.75 -11.04
N GLN A 187 -9.94 24.87 -10.04
CA GLN A 187 -9.74 24.22 -8.73
C GLN A 187 -9.73 22.70 -8.87
N ASP A 188 -10.67 22.14 -9.63
CA ASP A 188 -10.73 20.70 -9.89
C ASP A 188 -9.47 20.20 -10.60
N GLU A 189 -8.96 20.95 -11.60
CA GLU A 189 -7.69 20.60 -12.27
C GLU A 189 -6.50 20.65 -11.33
N ASN A 190 -6.44 21.66 -10.45
CA ASN A 190 -5.38 21.77 -9.47
C ASN A 190 -5.42 20.58 -8.48
N ILE A 191 -6.60 20.22 -7.96
CA ILE A 191 -6.77 19.09 -7.03
C ILE A 191 -6.34 17.77 -7.70
N LEU A 192 -6.73 17.55 -8.95
CA LEU A 192 -6.35 16.33 -9.68
C LEU A 192 -4.84 16.25 -9.89
N ASN A 193 -4.19 17.36 -10.25
CA ASN A 193 -2.74 17.39 -10.43
C ASN A 193 -1.99 17.28 -9.11
N GLU A 194 -2.46 17.90 -8.02
CA GLU A 194 -1.90 17.71 -6.68
C GLU A 194 -2.01 16.24 -6.23
N SER A 195 -3.14 15.59 -6.47
CA SER A 195 -3.34 14.16 -6.18
C SER A 195 -2.40 13.28 -7.00
N ALA A 196 -2.24 13.55 -8.29
CA ALA A 196 -1.29 12.84 -9.15
C ALA A 196 0.16 13.01 -8.67
N GLN A 197 0.55 14.23 -8.26
CA GLN A 197 1.87 14.52 -7.70
C GLN A 197 2.10 13.86 -6.34
N GLN A 198 1.06 13.78 -5.49
CA GLN A 198 1.15 13.05 -4.24
C GLN A 198 1.39 11.56 -4.49
N LEU A 199 0.60 10.93 -5.35
CA LEU A 199 0.79 9.54 -5.75
C LEU A 199 2.20 9.32 -6.30
N SER A 200 2.69 10.20 -7.18
CA SER A 200 4.05 10.12 -7.72
C SER A 200 5.11 10.11 -6.63
N ARG A 201 4.99 10.96 -5.61
CA ARG A 201 5.93 11.03 -4.48
C ARG A 201 5.87 9.77 -3.62
N GLU A 202 4.68 9.22 -3.38
CA GLU A 202 4.52 7.99 -2.61
C GLU A 202 5.10 6.78 -3.37
N LEU A 203 4.90 6.70 -4.69
CA LEU A 203 5.52 5.67 -5.54
C LEU A 203 7.04 5.81 -5.56
N GLU A 204 7.58 7.02 -5.70
CA GLU A 204 9.02 7.28 -5.66
C GLU A 204 9.64 6.88 -4.31
N TYR A 205 8.94 7.18 -3.21
CA TYR A 205 9.32 6.75 -1.86
C TYR A 205 9.37 5.22 -1.73
N LEU A 206 8.34 4.51 -2.18
CA LEU A 206 8.33 3.04 -2.19
C LEU A 206 9.45 2.47 -3.04
N ASN A 207 9.69 3.05 -4.22
CA ASN A 207 10.78 2.63 -5.09
C ASN A 207 12.16 2.85 -4.45
N SER A 208 12.34 3.95 -3.70
CA SER A 208 13.57 4.21 -2.96
C SER A 208 13.80 3.16 -1.85
N LYS A 209 12.76 2.73 -1.14
CA LYS A 209 12.84 1.66 -0.13
C LYS A 209 13.31 0.34 -0.73
N LEU A 210 12.82 0.02 -1.93
CA LEU A 210 13.23 -1.17 -2.68
C LEU A 210 14.66 -1.12 -3.20
N SER A 211 15.29 0.05 -3.20
CA SER A 211 16.67 0.23 -3.67
C SER A 211 17.72 0.06 -2.56
N VAL A 212 17.32 0.15 -1.28
CA VAL A 212 18.23 0.04 -0.13
C VAL A 212 18.45 -1.43 0.23
N LYS A 213 19.70 -1.90 0.31
CA LYS A 213 20.05 -3.26 0.77
C LYS A 213 20.67 -3.22 2.17
N PRO A 214 20.45 -4.24 3.04
CA PRO A 214 19.62 -5.43 2.82
C PRO A 214 18.12 -5.14 3.03
N ILE A 215 17.29 -5.78 2.21
CA ILE A 215 15.82 -5.71 2.34
C ILE A 215 15.39 -6.92 3.15
N ILE A 216 14.55 -6.68 4.16
CA ILE A 216 14.04 -7.73 5.04
C ILE A 216 12.66 -8.18 4.54
N ARG A 217 12.37 -9.48 4.65
CA ARG A 217 11.13 -10.10 4.17
C ARG A 217 9.88 -9.40 4.71
N GLU A 218 9.84 -9.07 6.00
CA GLU A 218 8.69 -8.41 6.62
C GLU A 218 8.39 -7.05 5.99
N GLN A 219 9.43 -6.30 5.57
CA GLN A 219 9.24 -5.00 4.92
C GLN A 219 8.59 -5.15 3.53
N LEU A 220 8.95 -6.20 2.78
CA LEU A 220 8.36 -6.49 1.47
C LEU A 220 6.92 -6.98 1.62
N GLU A 221 6.64 -7.83 2.61
CA GLU A 221 5.28 -8.28 2.92
C GLU A 221 4.40 -7.12 3.39
N GLU A 222 4.92 -6.21 4.21
CA GLU A 222 4.23 -4.98 4.62
C GLU A 222 3.90 -4.09 3.42
N MET A 223 4.87 -3.90 2.51
CA MET A 223 4.63 -3.14 1.28
C MET A 223 3.53 -3.78 0.42
N LEU A 224 3.59 -5.10 0.22
CA LEU A 224 2.64 -5.84 -0.61
C LEU A 224 1.21 -5.81 -0.04
N ASN A 225 1.07 -6.01 1.28
CA ASN A 225 -0.22 -6.23 1.91
C ASN A 225 -0.87 -4.95 2.45
N HIS A 226 -0.08 -3.90 2.73
CA HIS A 226 -0.59 -2.70 3.41
C HIS A 226 -0.32 -1.40 2.66
N GLN A 227 0.83 -1.23 1.99
CA GLN A 227 1.18 0.05 1.36
C GLN A 227 0.72 0.12 -0.11
N LEU A 228 0.84 -0.97 -0.86
CA LEU A 228 0.45 -1.01 -2.28
C LEU A 228 -1.07 -1.01 -2.53
N PRO A 229 -1.93 -1.73 -1.76
CA PRO A 229 -3.36 -1.75 -2.04
C PRO A 229 -4.05 -0.38 -1.91
N PRO A 230 -3.76 0.47 -0.90
CA PRO A 230 -4.31 1.82 -0.84
C PRO A 230 -3.90 2.69 -2.04
N LEU A 231 -2.65 2.58 -2.49
CA LEU A 231 -2.16 3.31 -3.67
C LEU A 231 -2.88 2.88 -4.96
N GLN A 232 -3.16 1.58 -5.10
CA GLN A 232 -3.97 1.08 -6.21
C GLN A 232 -5.39 1.65 -6.18
N ALA A 233 -6.02 1.69 -5.01
CA ALA A 233 -7.36 2.25 -4.86
C ALA A 233 -7.39 3.77 -5.16
N GLN A 234 -6.40 4.52 -4.67
CA GLN A 234 -6.27 5.95 -4.96
C GLN A 234 -6.07 6.22 -6.46
N LEU A 235 -5.22 5.43 -7.14
CA LEU A 235 -5.01 5.55 -8.58
C LEU A 235 -6.29 5.25 -9.38
N GLN A 236 -7.06 4.24 -8.99
CA GLN A 236 -8.35 3.93 -9.62
C GLN A 236 -9.38 5.06 -9.41
N SER A 237 -9.41 5.66 -8.22
CA SER A 237 -10.26 6.82 -7.95
C SER A 237 -9.85 8.01 -8.82
N LEU A 238 -8.54 8.26 -8.94
CA LEU A 238 -8.00 9.33 -9.79
C LEU A 238 -8.34 9.10 -11.26
N GLN A 239 -8.20 7.86 -11.77
CA GLN A 239 -8.61 7.47 -13.12
C GLN A 239 -10.10 7.75 -13.38
N THR A 240 -10.96 7.40 -12.40
CA THR A 240 -12.41 7.59 -12.53
C THR A 240 -12.77 9.07 -12.60
N GLU A 241 -12.17 9.90 -11.75
CA GLU A 241 -12.40 11.35 -11.76
C GLU A 241 -11.77 12.03 -12.99
N ASP A 242 -10.64 11.54 -13.47
CA ASP A 242 -10.02 11.98 -14.73
C ASP A 242 -10.94 11.75 -15.95
N ASP A 243 -11.50 10.55 -16.08
CA ASP A 243 -12.44 10.22 -17.16
C ASP A 243 -13.74 11.01 -17.08
N LYS A 244 -14.22 11.26 -15.86
CA LYS A 244 -15.42 12.07 -15.62
C LYS A 244 -15.17 13.52 -16.02
N THR A 245 -14.07 14.11 -15.56
CA THR A 245 -13.72 15.50 -15.86
C THR A 245 -13.44 15.73 -17.33
N LYS A 246 -12.78 14.79 -18.04
CA LYS A 246 -12.60 14.85 -19.50
C LYS A 246 -13.92 15.00 -20.27
N ARG A 247 -15.03 14.47 -19.76
CA ARG A 247 -16.35 14.52 -20.43
C ARG A 247 -17.17 15.75 -20.08
N THR A 248 -16.97 16.33 -18.89
CA THR A 248 -17.84 17.38 -18.35
C THR A 248 -17.30 18.79 -18.51
N ARG A 249 -15.98 18.93 -18.72
CA ARG A 249 -15.33 20.25 -18.80
C ARG A 249 -15.73 21.05 -20.02
N LYS A 250 -15.79 22.37 -19.83
CA LYS A 250 -16.16 23.34 -20.85
C LYS A 250 -15.05 24.35 -21.14
N HIS A 251 -14.18 24.64 -20.17
CA HIS A 251 -13.23 25.74 -20.26
C HIS A 251 -11.77 25.28 -20.12
N VAL A 252 -11.46 24.45 -19.12
CA VAL A 252 -10.09 24.04 -18.78
C VAL A 252 -9.73 22.72 -19.46
N ASP A 253 -8.62 22.70 -20.17
CA ASP A 253 -8.08 21.46 -20.75
C ASP A 253 -7.59 20.53 -19.64
N ARG A 254 -7.90 19.24 -19.79
CA ARG A 254 -7.52 18.24 -18.80
C ARG A 254 -6.15 17.68 -19.13
N VAL A 255 -5.14 18.05 -18.33
CA VAL A 255 -3.76 17.58 -18.52
C VAL A 255 -3.21 17.06 -17.20
N SER A 256 -3.17 15.73 -17.06
CA SER A 256 -2.59 15.11 -15.87
C SER A 256 -1.08 15.27 -15.86
N GLN A 257 -0.55 15.85 -14.78
CA GLN A 257 0.89 15.93 -14.55
C GLN A 257 1.25 15.45 -13.14
N PRO A 258 1.89 14.26 -13.01
CA PRO A 258 2.28 13.33 -14.07
C PRO A 258 1.08 12.62 -14.72
N ALA A 259 1.31 12.04 -15.91
CA ALA A 259 0.30 11.27 -16.61
C ALA A 259 -0.13 10.04 -15.80
N ILE A 260 -1.43 9.74 -15.81
CA ILE A 260 -1.99 8.64 -15.03
C ILE A 260 -1.45 7.29 -15.52
N GLU A 261 -1.19 7.17 -16.82
CA GLU A 261 -0.53 6.01 -17.42
C GLU A 261 0.86 5.79 -16.82
N THR A 262 1.67 6.86 -16.67
CA THR A 262 2.99 6.78 -16.02
C THR A 262 2.89 6.33 -14.57
N LEU A 263 1.92 6.85 -13.80
CA LEU A 263 1.69 6.40 -12.41
C LEU A 263 1.29 4.92 -12.35
N THR A 264 0.47 4.48 -13.30
CA THR A 264 0.04 3.07 -13.42
C THR A 264 1.21 2.16 -13.71
N GLU A 265 2.07 2.54 -14.65
CA GLU A 265 3.29 1.81 -14.99
C GLU A 265 4.25 1.72 -13.80
N GLN A 266 4.48 2.83 -13.09
CA GLN A 266 5.32 2.87 -11.89
C GLN A 266 4.79 1.96 -10.78
N LEU A 267 3.50 2.03 -10.48
CA LEU A 267 2.88 1.18 -9.46
C LEU A 267 2.98 -0.31 -9.81
N ASN A 268 2.71 -0.66 -11.08
CA ASN A 268 2.85 -2.04 -11.55
C ASN A 268 4.30 -2.52 -11.47
N HIS A 269 5.26 -1.65 -11.82
CA HIS A 269 6.67 -1.97 -11.71
C HIS A 269 7.09 -2.26 -10.26
N ILE A 270 6.68 -1.43 -9.31
CA ILE A 270 6.93 -1.63 -7.87
C ILE A 270 6.30 -2.95 -7.41
N CYS A 271 5.06 -3.24 -7.81
CA CYS A 271 4.39 -4.51 -7.46
C CYS A 271 5.17 -5.73 -7.96
N LEU A 272 5.70 -5.69 -9.19
CA LEU A 272 6.49 -6.78 -9.76
C LEU A 272 7.83 -6.92 -9.03
N LEU A 273 8.52 -5.82 -8.75
CA LEU A 273 9.80 -5.83 -8.02
C LEU A 273 9.65 -6.41 -6.61
N VAL A 274 8.61 -6.04 -5.87
CA VAL A 274 8.35 -6.58 -4.52
C VAL A 274 8.18 -8.10 -4.57
N LYS A 275 7.34 -8.60 -5.50
CA LYS A 275 7.11 -10.05 -5.67
C LYS A 275 8.40 -10.78 -6.04
N GLN A 276 9.16 -10.24 -6.99
CA GLN A 276 10.42 -10.83 -7.41
C GLN A 276 11.46 -10.89 -6.28
N GLN A 277 11.54 -9.84 -5.44
CA GLN A 277 12.43 -9.82 -4.28
C GLN A 277 12.02 -10.84 -3.21
N LEU A 278 10.71 -10.98 -2.95
CA LEU A 278 10.18 -12.02 -2.05
C LEU A 278 10.51 -13.43 -2.56
N ASP A 279 10.32 -13.69 -3.85
CA ASP A 279 10.66 -14.98 -4.46
C ASP A 279 12.17 -15.27 -4.36
N ASN A 280 13.01 -14.26 -4.55
CA ASN A 280 14.46 -14.40 -4.41
C ASN A 280 14.88 -14.67 -2.96
N LEU A 281 14.27 -13.99 -1.98
CA LEU A 281 14.51 -14.24 -0.56
C LEU A 281 14.07 -15.65 -0.16
N ALA A 282 12.89 -16.10 -0.60
CA ALA A 282 12.41 -17.45 -0.34
C ALA A 282 13.37 -18.52 -0.91
N LYS A 283 13.91 -18.29 -2.12
CA LYS A 283 14.94 -19.15 -2.71
C LYS A 283 16.24 -19.14 -1.92
N ALA A 284 16.71 -17.96 -1.49
CA ALA A 284 17.92 -17.84 -0.68
C ALA A 284 17.78 -18.52 0.69
N GLU A 285 16.65 -18.32 1.37
CA GLU A 285 16.30 -18.98 2.64
C GLU A 285 16.25 -20.51 2.47
N SER A 286 15.68 -21.01 1.37
CA SER A 286 15.66 -22.44 1.04
C SER A 286 17.07 -22.98 0.84
N GLN A 287 17.91 -22.28 0.07
CA GLN A 287 19.30 -22.66 -0.18
C GLN A 287 20.16 -22.64 1.09
N GLU A 288 19.97 -21.66 1.97
CA GLU A 288 20.67 -21.59 3.26
C GLU A 288 20.28 -22.76 4.16
N LYS A 289 18.98 -23.06 4.28
CA LYS A 289 18.49 -24.24 5.01
C LYS A 289 19.06 -25.55 4.43
N ALA A 290 19.09 -25.69 3.11
CA ALA A 290 19.69 -26.83 2.43
C ALA A 290 21.20 -26.97 2.73
N MET A 291 21.92 -25.84 2.78
CA MET A 291 23.35 -25.84 3.12
C MET A 291 23.59 -26.25 4.58
N ILE A 292 22.81 -25.72 5.53
CA ILE A 292 22.89 -26.11 6.95
C ILE A 292 22.63 -27.60 7.10
N MET A 293 21.56 -28.13 6.49
CA MET A 293 21.26 -29.56 6.51
C MET A 293 22.41 -30.38 5.90
N ARG A 294 22.99 -29.94 4.78
CA ARG A 294 24.14 -30.62 4.18
C ARG A 294 25.33 -30.70 5.14
N MET A 295 25.65 -29.61 5.83
CA MET A 295 26.73 -29.57 6.82
C MET A 295 26.45 -30.49 8.01
N GLU A 296 25.19 -30.59 8.44
CA GLU A 296 24.80 -31.49 9.53
C GLU A 296 24.85 -32.97 9.10
N LEU A 297 24.39 -33.30 7.88
CA LEU A 297 24.52 -34.65 7.32
C LEU A 297 25.99 -35.06 7.17
N GLU A 298 26.88 -34.15 6.76
CA GLU A 298 28.31 -34.43 6.65
C GLU A 298 28.92 -34.78 8.03
N LYS A 299 28.51 -34.10 9.11
CA LYS A 299 28.93 -34.47 10.47
C LYS A 299 28.48 -35.89 10.84
N LEU A 300 27.25 -36.25 10.50
CA LEU A 300 26.69 -37.59 10.75
C LEU A 300 27.42 -38.70 9.97
N GLN A 301 28.14 -38.39 8.88
CA GLN A 301 28.99 -39.40 8.22
C GLN A 301 30.14 -39.85 9.11
N THR A 302 30.60 -38.99 10.04
CA THR A 302 31.79 -39.23 10.86
C THR A 302 31.48 -39.52 12.33
N GLU A 303 30.34 -39.08 12.85
CA GLU A 303 29.93 -39.25 14.25
C GLU A 303 28.86 -40.36 14.41
N PRO A 304 28.75 -40.99 15.59
CA PRO A 304 27.68 -41.95 15.86
C PRO A 304 26.30 -41.24 15.96
N TYR A 305 25.27 -41.81 15.34
CA TYR A 305 23.92 -41.25 15.30
C TYR A 305 22.83 -42.31 15.53
N ASP A 306 21.68 -41.87 16.05
CA ASP A 306 20.50 -42.69 16.31
C ASP A 306 19.42 -42.53 15.23
N GLU A 307 18.35 -43.34 15.32
CA GLU A 307 17.23 -43.31 14.36
C GLU A 307 16.38 -42.05 14.54
N GLU A 308 16.36 -41.46 15.73
CA GLU A 308 15.56 -40.27 16.03
C GLU A 308 16.11 -39.02 15.31
N ILE A 309 17.43 -38.91 15.23
CA ILE A 309 18.10 -37.84 14.46
C ILE A 309 17.79 -37.99 12.97
N LEU A 310 17.88 -39.20 12.40
CA LEU A 310 17.55 -39.43 10.99
C LEU A 310 16.07 -39.13 10.66
N MET A 311 15.14 -39.55 11.52
CA MET A 311 13.72 -39.23 11.34
C MET A 311 13.45 -37.72 11.35
N LYS A 312 14.12 -36.97 12.23
CA LYS A 312 14.00 -35.50 12.25
C LYS A 312 14.46 -34.86 10.93
N PHE A 313 15.53 -35.37 10.32
CA PHE A 313 15.98 -34.90 9.00
C PHE A 313 15.00 -35.28 7.88
N GLU A 314 14.45 -36.49 7.91
CA GLU A 314 13.42 -36.92 6.94
C GLU A 314 12.15 -36.06 7.02
N GLU A 315 11.69 -35.76 8.24
CA GLU A 315 10.54 -34.86 8.47
C GLU A 315 10.83 -33.43 8.00
N GLN A 316 12.03 -32.90 8.26
CA GLN A 316 12.43 -31.57 7.80
C GLN A 316 12.53 -31.49 6.28
N LEU A 317 13.01 -32.55 5.61
CA LEU A 317 13.06 -32.64 4.14
C LEU A 317 11.67 -32.76 3.52
N GLN A 318 10.73 -33.47 4.16
CA GLN A 318 9.34 -33.58 3.69
C GLN A 318 8.56 -32.26 3.79
N GLN A 319 8.96 -31.36 4.70
CA GLN A 319 8.33 -30.04 4.85
C GLN A 319 8.82 -29.01 3.82
N LEU A 320 9.84 -29.33 3.03
CA LEU A 320 10.43 -28.45 2.03
C LEU A 320 10.05 -28.90 0.60
N ASP A 321 10.16 -27.99 -0.37
CA ASP A 321 9.76 -28.22 -1.77
C ASP A 321 10.55 -29.34 -2.47
N ALA A 322 9.89 -30.46 -2.76
CA ALA A 322 10.52 -31.68 -3.30
C ALA A 322 11.11 -31.56 -4.73
N GLU A 323 10.89 -30.44 -5.43
CA GLU A 323 11.35 -30.23 -6.81
C GLU A 323 12.77 -29.62 -6.92
N ASP A 324 13.39 -29.18 -5.82
CA ASP A 324 14.76 -28.66 -5.85
C ASP A 324 15.78 -29.80 -6.00
N GLU A 325 16.65 -29.72 -7.02
CA GLU A 325 17.75 -30.69 -7.24
C GLU A 325 18.65 -30.85 -6.00
N ASN A 326 18.85 -29.79 -5.22
CA ASN A 326 19.61 -29.87 -3.98
C ASN A 326 18.92 -30.72 -2.92
N MET A 327 17.58 -30.65 -2.84
CA MET A 327 16.81 -31.46 -1.89
C MET A 327 16.79 -32.92 -2.30
N GLN A 328 16.64 -33.21 -3.60
CA GLN A 328 16.76 -34.59 -4.09
C GLN A 328 18.11 -35.21 -3.74
N THR A 329 19.18 -34.41 -3.84
CA THR A 329 20.53 -34.85 -3.45
C THR A 329 20.60 -35.14 -1.94
N LEU A 330 20.02 -34.29 -1.08
CA LEU A 330 19.97 -34.51 0.37
C LEU A 330 19.13 -35.73 0.74
N THR A 331 17.99 -35.96 0.08
CA THR A 331 17.16 -37.16 0.28
C THR A 331 17.94 -38.43 0.01
N VAL A 332 18.67 -38.49 -1.11
CA VAL A 332 19.52 -39.64 -1.45
C VAL A 332 20.64 -39.85 -0.41
N GLU A 333 21.19 -38.76 0.12
CA GLU A 333 22.25 -38.82 1.14
C GLU A 333 21.72 -39.35 2.49
N VAL A 334 20.50 -38.95 2.89
CA VAL A 334 19.81 -39.50 4.06
C VAL A 334 19.47 -40.99 3.88
N GLU A 335 18.96 -41.39 2.71
CA GLU A 335 18.70 -42.80 2.40
C GLU A 335 19.97 -43.65 2.50
N LYS A 336 21.11 -43.12 2.02
CA LYS A 336 22.41 -43.78 2.13
C LYS A 336 22.86 -43.91 3.59
N LEU A 337 22.67 -42.88 4.42
CA LEU A 337 22.95 -42.96 5.86
C LEU A 337 22.05 -44.00 6.55
N ARG A 338 20.76 -44.05 6.21
CA ARG A 338 19.84 -45.07 6.72
C ARG A 338 20.28 -46.48 6.34
N ALA A 339 20.64 -46.70 5.08
CA ALA A 339 21.16 -47.99 4.62
C ALA A 339 22.43 -48.39 5.40
N ASN A 340 23.39 -47.47 5.55
CA ASN A 340 24.61 -47.70 6.32
C ASN A 340 24.34 -48.01 7.80
N LYS A 341 23.34 -47.35 8.42
CA LYS A 341 22.94 -47.62 9.80
C LYS A 341 22.35 -49.01 9.97
N ILE A 342 21.42 -49.40 9.09
CA ILE A 342 20.82 -50.74 9.10
C ILE A 342 21.91 -51.82 8.99
N GLU A 343 22.91 -51.61 8.13
CA GLU A 343 24.06 -52.52 7.99
C GLU A 343 24.89 -52.58 9.29
N ARG A 344 25.27 -51.43 9.87
CA ARG A 344 26.02 -51.38 11.14
C ARG A 344 25.26 -52.03 12.29
N ASP A 345 23.97 -51.75 12.45
CA ASP A 345 23.13 -52.32 13.51
C ASP A 345 22.99 -53.84 13.36
N ALA A 346 22.91 -54.34 12.11
CA ALA A 346 22.88 -55.77 11.83
C ALA A 346 24.19 -56.46 12.23
N ILE A 347 25.34 -55.83 11.96
CA ILE A 347 26.63 -56.41 12.32
C ILE A 347 26.90 -56.28 13.82
N GLU A 348 26.51 -55.18 14.46
CA GLU A 348 26.57 -55.05 15.92
C GLU A 348 25.76 -56.15 16.60
N LYS A 349 24.56 -56.44 16.08
CA LYS A 349 23.73 -57.56 16.56
C LYS A 349 24.40 -58.92 16.34
N GLU A 350 25.04 -59.13 15.19
CA GLU A 350 25.81 -60.35 14.92
C GLU A 350 26.96 -60.54 15.92
N ILE A 351 27.75 -59.48 16.17
CA ILE A 351 28.85 -59.49 17.15
C ILE A 351 28.31 -59.77 18.56
N LYS A 352 27.21 -59.13 18.96
CA LYS A 352 26.56 -59.37 20.26
C LYS A 352 26.09 -60.81 20.43
N ILE A 353 25.51 -61.41 19.38
CA ILE A 353 25.06 -62.81 19.40
C ILE A 353 26.27 -63.75 19.55
N LYS A 354 27.30 -63.57 18.73
CA LYS A 354 28.53 -64.39 18.81
C LYS A 354 29.25 -64.23 20.15
N LEU A 355 29.28 -63.02 20.71
CA LEU A 355 29.82 -62.78 22.05
C LEU A 355 29.00 -63.53 23.11
N ALA A 356 27.67 -63.49 23.04
CA ALA A 356 26.81 -64.22 23.98
C ALA A 356 27.03 -65.74 23.90
N GLU A 357 27.21 -66.29 22.69
CA GLU A 357 27.54 -67.71 22.48
C GLU A 357 28.89 -68.07 23.12
N LEU A 358 29.93 -67.25 22.90
CA LEU A 358 31.25 -67.45 23.49
C LEU A 358 31.21 -67.34 25.02
N LEU A 359 30.46 -66.38 25.56
CA LEU A 359 30.27 -66.23 27.00
C LEU A 359 29.54 -67.43 27.60
N ASN A 360 28.57 -67.99 26.90
CA ASN A 360 27.88 -69.19 27.35
C ASN A 360 28.84 -70.40 27.37
N ARG A 361 29.64 -70.60 26.32
CA ARG A 361 30.69 -71.64 26.28
C ARG A 361 31.68 -71.47 27.43
N MET A 362 32.14 -70.24 27.65
CA MET A 362 33.07 -69.90 28.72
C MET A 362 32.48 -70.17 30.11
N ASN A 363 31.20 -69.85 30.31
CA ASN A 363 30.50 -70.15 31.55
C ASN A 363 30.40 -71.66 31.79
N VAL A 364 30.11 -72.47 30.77
CA VAL A 364 30.10 -73.94 30.87
C VAL A 364 31.46 -74.46 31.31
N ILE A 365 32.56 -73.99 30.70
CA ILE A 365 33.93 -74.36 31.08
C ILE A 365 34.21 -73.96 32.54
N ARG A 366 33.84 -72.74 32.93
CA ARG A 366 34.02 -72.22 34.29
C ARG A 366 33.24 -73.05 35.32
N THR A 367 31.99 -73.42 35.02
CA THR A 367 31.17 -74.27 35.90
C THR A 367 31.75 -75.68 36.03
N ASN A 368 32.19 -76.29 34.92
CA ASN A 368 32.81 -77.61 34.93
C ASN A 368 34.11 -77.66 35.76
N LEU A 369 34.86 -76.56 35.78
CA LEU A 369 36.10 -76.44 36.55
C LEU A 369 35.89 -75.88 37.96
N SER A 370 34.73 -75.32 38.29
CA SER A 370 34.49 -74.62 39.58
C SER A 370 34.76 -75.52 40.78
N SER A 371 34.30 -76.78 40.73
CA SER A 371 34.54 -77.77 41.80
C SER A 371 36.02 -78.17 41.93
N MET A 372 36.83 -78.02 40.87
CA MET A 372 38.27 -78.35 40.86
C MET A 372 39.13 -77.13 41.22
N MET A 373 38.60 -75.92 41.04
CA MET A 373 39.31 -74.66 41.30
C MET A 373 39.25 -74.23 42.77
N GLU A 374 38.25 -74.70 43.54
CA GLU A 374 38.01 -74.34 44.95
C GLU A 374 38.87 -75.11 45.98
N GLU A 375 39.78 -76.00 45.57
CA GLU A 375 40.58 -76.82 46.51
C GLU A 375 41.64 -76.06 47.35
N GLU A 376 41.69 -74.73 47.34
CA GLU A 376 42.61 -73.98 48.21
C GLU A 376 41.89 -72.82 48.94
N GLU A 377 41.30 -73.14 50.09
CA GLU A 377 41.23 -72.28 51.29
C GLU A 377 40.61 -73.08 52.46
N SER A 378 41.34 -74.09 52.93
CA SER A 378 41.08 -74.74 54.22
C SER A 378 42.42 -74.93 54.92
N GLU A 379 42.87 -73.85 55.58
CA GLU A 379 43.96 -73.93 56.52
C GLU A 379 43.52 -74.76 57.73
N LYS A 380 44.33 -75.80 57.99
CA LYS A 380 44.63 -76.39 59.30
C LYS A 380 43.58 -77.34 59.86
N GLY A 381 43.69 -78.58 59.39
CA GLY A 381 44.42 -79.56 60.18
C GLY A 381 43.60 -80.70 60.73
N GLU A 382 43.58 -81.81 60.01
CA GLU A 382 43.67 -83.14 60.61
C GLU A 382 44.08 -84.16 59.55
N THR A 383 44.95 -85.06 59.96
CA THR A 383 45.60 -86.09 59.14
C THR A 383 44.60 -87.12 58.62
N THR A 384 44.32 -87.10 57.33
CA THR A 384 43.97 -88.29 56.55
C THR A 384 44.67 -88.20 55.20
N LYS A 385 45.84 -88.84 55.10
CA LYS A 385 46.37 -89.31 53.81
C LYS A 385 45.44 -90.43 53.33
N ASP A 386 44.25 -90.07 52.88
CA ASP A 386 43.40 -90.98 52.12
C ASP A 386 43.70 -90.80 50.64
N LYS A 387 43.80 -91.95 49.98
CA LYS A 387 44.28 -92.14 48.62
C LYS A 387 43.40 -91.36 47.63
N ARG A 388 43.84 -90.17 47.19
CA ARG A 388 43.48 -89.69 45.84
C ARG A 388 44.09 -90.69 44.86
N ALA A 389 43.25 -91.35 44.09
CA ALA A 389 43.73 -92.31 43.11
C ALA A 389 44.40 -91.52 41.96
N LEU A 390 45.54 -91.96 41.44
CA LEU A 390 46.14 -91.37 40.22
C LEU A 390 45.13 -91.09 39.09
N PRO A 391 44.12 -91.98 38.83
CA PRO A 391 43.06 -91.72 37.86
C PRO A 391 42.30 -90.41 38.08
N GLU A 392 42.08 -89.99 39.33
CA GLU A 392 41.31 -88.79 39.68
C GLU A 392 42.12 -87.50 39.43
N ILE A 393 43.44 -87.54 39.68
CA ILE A 393 44.35 -86.44 39.31
C ILE A 393 44.53 -86.37 37.78
N ASP A 394 44.58 -87.53 37.10
CA ASP A 394 44.63 -87.60 35.65
C ASP A 394 43.36 -87.05 35.00
N GLU A 395 42.18 -87.34 35.57
CA GLU A 395 40.91 -86.75 35.12
C GLU A 395 40.89 -85.23 35.31
N GLN A 396 41.39 -84.71 36.44
CA GLN A 396 41.50 -83.26 36.67
C GLN A 396 42.49 -82.58 35.72
N ILE A 397 43.66 -83.18 35.49
CA ILE A 397 44.66 -82.68 34.52
C ILE A 397 44.06 -82.66 33.11
N ASN A 398 43.42 -83.75 32.69
CA ASN A 398 42.77 -83.82 31.38
C ASN A 398 41.64 -82.79 31.25
N ALA A 399 40.87 -82.53 32.33
CA ALA A 399 39.83 -81.49 32.34
C ALA A 399 40.43 -80.08 32.21
N PHE A 400 41.51 -79.77 32.92
CA PHE A 400 42.21 -78.49 32.79
C PHE A 400 42.89 -78.33 31.44
N GLU A 401 43.54 -79.35 30.90
CA GLU A 401 44.15 -79.34 29.56
C GLU A 401 43.08 -79.18 28.47
N SER A 402 41.97 -79.91 28.57
CA SER A 402 40.84 -79.78 27.63
C SER A 402 40.23 -78.39 27.69
N ALA A 403 39.98 -77.86 28.89
CA ALA A 403 39.45 -76.51 29.08
C ALA A 403 40.42 -75.42 28.60
N LEU A 404 41.73 -75.57 28.83
CA LEU A 404 42.75 -74.65 28.33
C LEU A 404 42.88 -74.74 26.81
N ASN A 405 42.84 -75.93 26.23
CA ASN A 405 42.88 -76.11 24.78
C ASN A 405 41.64 -75.50 24.11
N GLU A 406 40.45 -75.67 24.68
CA GLU A 406 39.23 -75.03 24.16
C GLU A 406 39.27 -73.51 24.35
N THR A 407 39.69 -73.03 25.52
CA THR A 407 39.68 -71.58 25.82
C THR A 407 40.78 -70.83 25.05
N VAL A 408 41.99 -71.38 24.95
CA VAL A 408 43.13 -70.77 24.26
C VAL A 408 43.10 -71.06 22.75
N GLY A 409 42.62 -72.23 22.35
CA GLY A 409 42.59 -72.66 20.95
C GLY A 409 41.37 -72.16 20.18
N GLU A 410 40.22 -71.97 20.83
CA GLU A 410 38.97 -71.59 20.14
C GLU A 410 38.36 -70.30 20.66
N ILE A 411 38.17 -70.15 21.99
CA ILE A 411 37.43 -69.00 22.55
C ILE A 411 38.21 -67.69 22.42
N LEU A 412 39.46 -67.64 22.90
CA LEU A 412 40.30 -66.44 22.83
C LEU A 412 40.57 -65.97 21.38
N PRO A 413 40.91 -66.86 20.43
CA PRO A 413 41.03 -66.47 19.02
C PRO A 413 39.72 -65.90 18.47
N SER A 414 38.57 -66.52 18.77
CA SER A 414 37.26 -66.03 18.32
C SER A 414 36.91 -64.66 18.91
N MET A 415 37.25 -64.41 20.19
CA MET A 415 37.06 -63.08 20.81
C MET A 415 37.96 -62.02 20.18
N ASN A 416 39.22 -62.36 19.87
CA ASN A 416 40.14 -61.44 19.17
C ASN A 416 39.70 -61.15 17.72
N GLU A 417 39.12 -62.14 17.04
CA GLU A 417 38.52 -61.97 15.71
C GLU A 417 37.31 -61.03 15.77
N LEU A 418 36.42 -61.20 16.76
CA LEU A 418 35.30 -60.28 17.00
C LEU A 418 35.79 -58.86 17.30
N ILE A 419 36.86 -58.70 18.08
CA ILE A 419 37.45 -57.39 18.37
C ILE A 419 38.00 -56.77 17.10
N SER A 420 38.72 -57.53 16.28
CA SER A 420 39.27 -57.05 15.01
C SER A 420 38.17 -56.61 14.05
N ARG A 421 37.08 -57.39 13.96
CA ARG A 421 35.91 -57.05 13.15
C ARG A 421 35.17 -55.82 13.69
N SER A 422 34.99 -55.73 15.00
CA SER A 422 34.41 -54.57 15.68
C SER A 422 35.20 -53.29 15.38
N HIS A 423 36.53 -53.35 15.40
CA HIS A 423 37.40 -52.21 15.08
C HIS A 423 37.39 -51.86 13.59
N GLN A 424 37.42 -52.86 12.70
CA GLN A 424 37.32 -52.64 11.25
C GLN A 424 36.04 -51.92 10.86
N GLU A 425 34.94 -52.24 11.54
CA GLU A 425 33.63 -51.66 11.27
C GLU A 425 33.28 -50.45 12.17
N SER A 426 34.24 -49.99 12.99
CA SER A 426 34.08 -48.85 13.92
C SER A 426 32.92 -49.01 14.93
N ILE A 427 32.60 -50.24 15.29
CA ILE A 427 31.60 -50.57 16.31
C ILE A 427 32.29 -50.57 17.67
N ASN A 428 31.81 -49.76 18.62
CA ASN A 428 32.34 -49.70 19.97
C ASN A 428 31.54 -50.60 20.91
N LEU A 429 32.11 -51.74 21.31
CA LEU A 429 31.54 -52.69 22.25
C LEU A 429 32.46 -52.84 23.48
N PRO A 430 32.32 -51.99 24.51
CA PRO A 430 33.16 -52.05 25.72
C PRO A 430 33.08 -53.40 26.45
N SER A 431 31.93 -54.08 26.36
CA SER A 431 31.72 -55.42 26.91
C SER A 431 32.65 -56.47 26.30
N LEU A 432 32.98 -56.35 25.01
CA LEU A 432 33.84 -57.31 24.31
C LEU A 432 35.29 -57.25 24.82
N GLN A 433 35.79 -56.04 25.06
CA GLN A 433 37.12 -55.80 25.63
C GLN A 433 37.21 -56.32 27.06
N PHE A 434 36.22 -55.99 27.88
CA PHE A 434 36.13 -56.42 29.28
C PHE A 434 36.12 -57.96 29.40
N GLU A 435 35.36 -58.63 28.54
CA GLU A 435 35.25 -60.09 28.59
C GLU A 435 36.49 -60.80 28.06
N LEU A 436 37.24 -60.20 27.11
CA LEU A 436 38.54 -60.73 26.69
C LEU A 436 39.52 -60.74 27.87
N GLU A 437 39.62 -59.63 28.61
CA GLU A 437 40.49 -59.54 29.78
C GLU A 437 40.08 -60.54 30.87
N ASN A 438 38.78 -60.70 31.10
CA ASN A 438 38.24 -61.68 32.05
C ASN A 438 38.61 -63.12 31.65
N THR A 439 38.51 -63.43 30.36
CA THR A 439 38.86 -64.73 29.78
C THR A 439 40.36 -65.02 29.89
N GLN A 440 41.22 -64.02 29.65
CA GLN A 440 42.67 -64.15 29.82
C GLN A 440 43.06 -64.42 31.28
N LYS A 441 42.46 -63.70 32.24
CA LYS A 441 42.67 -63.94 33.68
C LYS A 441 42.24 -65.35 34.10
N PHE A 442 41.15 -65.86 33.53
CA PHE A 442 40.70 -67.23 33.76
C PHE A 442 41.73 -68.24 33.24
N VAL A 443 42.25 -68.05 32.02
CA VAL A 443 43.30 -68.91 31.45
C VAL A 443 44.56 -68.93 32.32
N GLU A 444 45.03 -67.78 32.80
CA GLU A 444 46.17 -67.71 33.71
C GLU A 444 45.92 -68.49 35.01
N LYS A 445 44.72 -68.36 35.58
CA LYS A 445 44.31 -69.09 36.78
C LYS A 445 44.28 -70.60 36.54
N CYS A 446 43.77 -71.06 35.38
CA CYS A 446 43.75 -72.46 34.99
C CYS A 446 45.15 -73.03 34.75
N LYS A 447 46.07 -72.28 34.09
CA LYS A 447 47.46 -72.70 33.89
C LYS A 447 48.18 -72.94 35.22
N LYS A 448 48.04 -72.00 36.15
CA LYS A 448 48.63 -72.13 37.49
C LYS A 448 48.13 -73.38 38.22
N LYS A 449 46.81 -73.63 38.18
CA LYS A 449 46.18 -74.81 38.80
C LYS A 449 46.61 -76.12 38.12
N LEU A 450 46.78 -76.10 36.80
CA LEU A 450 47.29 -77.25 36.03
C LEU A 450 48.74 -77.58 36.42
N ASP A 451 49.60 -76.56 36.54
CA ASP A 451 50.99 -76.74 36.98
C ASP A 451 51.06 -77.30 38.41
N GLU A 452 50.19 -76.82 39.31
CA GLU A 452 50.03 -77.35 40.67
C GLU A 452 49.62 -78.84 40.65
N LYS A 453 48.66 -79.23 39.80
CA LYS A 453 48.20 -80.63 39.65
C LYS A 453 49.23 -81.54 38.99
N LEU A 454 49.98 -81.05 38.01
CA LEU A 454 51.11 -81.77 37.42
C LEU A 454 52.21 -82.03 38.45
N ALA A 455 52.48 -81.06 39.32
CA ALA A 455 53.40 -81.24 40.45
C ALA A 455 52.86 -82.25 41.49
N GLU A 456 51.56 -82.21 41.80
CA GLU A 456 50.89 -83.19 42.68
C GLU A 456 51.01 -84.62 42.11
N LYS A 457 50.79 -84.78 40.80
CA LYS A 457 50.95 -86.06 40.08
C LYS A 457 52.39 -86.58 40.14
N GLU A 458 53.38 -85.72 39.90
CA GLU A 458 54.78 -86.13 39.93
C GLU A 458 55.22 -86.53 41.35
N GLN A 459 54.79 -85.80 42.38
CA GLN A 459 55.02 -86.20 43.78
C GLN A 459 54.36 -87.55 44.10
N MET A 460 53.14 -87.79 43.62
CA MET A 460 52.44 -89.06 43.83
C MET A 460 53.12 -90.23 43.10
N ARG A 461 53.65 -89.99 41.88
CA ARG A 461 54.45 -90.97 41.13
C ARG A 461 55.78 -91.29 41.81
N ILE A 462 56.48 -90.29 42.36
CA ILE A 462 57.69 -90.49 43.15
C ILE A 462 57.37 -91.35 44.38
N MET A 463 56.31 -91.03 45.13
CA MET A 463 55.86 -91.83 46.28
C MET A 463 55.50 -93.27 45.90
N GLN A 464 54.82 -93.51 44.76
CA GLN A 464 54.55 -94.86 44.28
C GLN A 464 55.81 -95.62 43.86
N SER A 465 56.79 -94.95 43.25
CA SER A 465 58.07 -95.56 42.90
C SER A 465 58.91 -95.92 44.12
N GLU A 466 58.82 -95.12 45.19
CA GLU A 466 59.46 -95.39 46.47
C GLU A 466 58.76 -96.55 47.21
N LEU A 467 57.42 -96.60 47.17
CA LEU A 467 56.63 -97.73 47.68
C LEU A 467 56.94 -99.04 46.93
N ALA A 468 57.03 -99.02 45.60
CA ALA A 468 57.39 -100.19 44.80
C ALA A 468 58.83 -100.67 45.08
N LYS A 469 59.78 -99.76 45.29
CA LYS A 469 61.15 -100.09 45.74
C LYS A 469 61.22 -100.63 47.16
N LEU A 470 60.23 -100.31 48.00
CA LEU A 470 60.07 -100.86 49.35
C LEU A 470 59.44 -102.27 49.31
N GLU A 471 58.51 -102.52 48.39
CA GLU A 471 57.90 -103.84 48.16
C GLU A 471 58.87 -104.84 47.48
N GLU A 472 59.77 -104.40 46.60
CA GLU A 472 60.85 -105.25 46.03
C GLU A 472 61.94 -105.64 47.05
N LYS A 473 61.95 -105.01 48.24
CA LYS A 473 62.91 -105.27 49.33
C LYS A 473 62.33 -106.11 50.47
N ILE A 474 61.11 -106.63 50.32
CA ILE A 474 60.41 -107.54 51.25
C ILE A 474 60.18 -108.85 50.50
#